data_AF-A0A7C4IA96-F1
#
_entry.id   AF-A0A7C4IA96-F1
#
_cell.length_a   1.000
_cell.length_b   1.000
_cell.length_c   1.000
_cell.angle_alpha   90.00
_cell.angle_beta   90.00
_cell.angle_gamma   90.00
#
_symmetry.space_group_name_H-M   'P 1'
#
loop_
_entity.id
_entity.type
_entity.pdbx_description
1 polymer ?
#
loop_
_entity_poly.entity_id
_entity_poly.type
_entity_poly.pdbx_seq_one_letter_code
_entity_poly.pdbx_strand_id
1 'polypeptide(L)'
;MTNNDDARSAELMNAVDPAPAREPQATRLEAAMIDSARAIRAVEERPGEKSPELQAMLARCRDLHGRARAAAARKAYFVAYDCLQQIERELVLAMDEDARAAAFAVYLAEARARLGHWRCVAAEALAEAAAAKAPSIAALQALMRNVHEARQDRRHRIEIVQRQAPLLLALLVAAVVFFAVWALAGGFDWVMNENIEVTLAMVLVTGVLLGFFGGLLSVAFSAVRVHAAPSALELRWNRAITLARPFIGAAVAVPIVLFLQSGLINLGSATPALALVLCFVGGFSERWFVAQVERLAGASERTAK
;
A
#
# COMPACT_ATOMS: atom_id res chain seq x y z
N MET A 1 18.65 -55.19 -27.09
CA MET A 1 19.42 -53.93 -27.00
C MET A 1 18.49 -52.75 -27.28
N THR A 2 17.49 -52.51 -26.43
CA THR A 2 16.44 -51.48 -26.66
C THR A 2 16.01 -50.71 -25.41
N ASN A 3 16.63 -50.94 -24.25
CA ASN A 3 16.19 -50.34 -22.98
C ASN A 3 16.87 -49.01 -22.61
N ASN A 4 17.79 -48.49 -23.44
CA ASN A 4 18.62 -47.34 -23.05
C ASN A 4 18.17 -46.00 -23.66
N ASP A 5 17.37 -46.03 -24.72
CA ASP A 5 16.89 -44.80 -25.39
C ASP A 5 15.61 -44.23 -24.74
N ASP A 6 14.78 -45.09 -24.15
CA ASP A 6 13.58 -44.67 -23.41
C ASP A 6 13.93 -43.98 -22.09
N ALA A 7 14.99 -44.43 -21.41
CA ALA A 7 15.49 -43.82 -20.18
C ALA A 7 16.04 -42.41 -20.41
N ARG A 8 16.77 -42.21 -21.52
CA ARG A 8 17.31 -40.90 -21.92
C ARG A 8 16.23 -39.92 -22.35
N SER A 9 15.18 -40.41 -23.00
CA SER A 9 14.03 -39.59 -23.40
C SER A 9 13.21 -39.13 -22.19
N ALA A 10 13.08 -39.96 -21.15
CA ALA A 10 12.44 -39.59 -19.89
C ALA A 10 13.27 -38.57 -19.07
N GLU A 11 14.61 -38.68 -19.10
CA GLU A 11 15.51 -37.72 -18.44
C GLU A 11 15.47 -36.33 -19.12
N LEU A 12 15.42 -36.29 -20.45
CA LEU A 12 15.30 -35.04 -21.22
C LEU A 12 13.94 -34.34 -21.04
N MET A 13 12.86 -35.09 -20.78
CA MET A 13 11.55 -34.51 -20.46
C MET A 13 11.44 -34.01 -19.01
N ASN A 14 12.25 -34.53 -18.09
CA ASN A 14 12.32 -34.05 -16.70
C ASN A 14 13.35 -32.93 -16.47
N ALA A 15 14.21 -32.64 -17.44
CA ALA A 15 15.17 -31.53 -17.41
C ALA A 15 14.59 -30.18 -17.88
N VAL A 16 13.25 -30.06 -17.93
CA VAL A 16 12.61 -28.74 -18.02
C VAL A 16 12.65 -28.15 -16.62
N ASP A 17 13.73 -27.42 -16.33
CA ASP A 17 13.82 -26.58 -15.14
C ASP A 17 12.49 -25.85 -14.96
N PRO A 18 11.86 -25.92 -13.77
CA PRO A 18 10.63 -25.17 -13.53
C PRO A 18 10.93 -23.71 -13.82
N ALA A 19 10.28 -23.17 -14.86
CA ALA A 19 10.48 -21.79 -15.26
C ALA A 19 10.42 -20.91 -14.01
N PRO A 20 11.42 -20.03 -13.79
CA PRO A 20 11.53 -19.27 -12.56
C PRO A 20 10.18 -18.61 -12.26
N ALA A 21 9.71 -18.72 -11.01
CA ALA A 21 8.40 -18.24 -10.60
C ALA A 21 8.20 -16.80 -11.11
N ARG A 22 7.41 -16.64 -12.17
CA ARG A 22 7.19 -15.32 -12.78
C ARG A 22 6.52 -14.45 -11.75
N GLU A 23 7.07 -13.25 -11.53
CA GLU A 23 6.45 -12.26 -10.66
C GLU A 23 4.97 -12.12 -11.05
N PRO A 24 4.01 -12.28 -10.13
CA PRO A 24 2.57 -12.24 -10.46
C PRO A 24 2.14 -10.97 -11.20
N GLN A 25 2.87 -9.87 -11.01
CA GLN A 25 2.66 -8.61 -11.73
C GLN A 25 3.08 -8.69 -13.19
N ALA A 26 4.20 -9.36 -13.50
CA ALA A 26 4.67 -9.54 -14.86
C ALA A 26 3.69 -10.38 -15.68
N THR A 27 3.18 -11.48 -15.12
CA THR A 27 2.18 -12.34 -15.79
C THR A 27 0.87 -11.59 -16.07
N ARG A 28 0.39 -10.79 -15.12
CA ARG A 28 -0.81 -9.96 -15.31
C ARG A 28 -0.61 -8.86 -16.34
N LEU A 29 0.58 -8.28 -16.41
CA LEU A 29 0.91 -7.26 -17.41
C LEU A 29 0.99 -7.87 -18.81
N GLU A 30 1.62 -9.04 -18.92
CA GLU A 30 1.70 -9.81 -20.17
C GLU A 30 0.30 -10.12 -20.72
N ALA A 31 -0.60 -10.62 -19.88
CA ALA A 31 -1.99 -10.86 -20.26
C ALA A 31 -2.69 -9.58 -20.76
N ALA A 32 -2.56 -8.48 -20.01
CA ALA A 32 -3.15 -7.19 -20.40
C ALA A 32 -2.59 -6.65 -21.73
N MET A 33 -1.30 -6.86 -21.99
CA MET A 33 -0.67 -6.47 -23.25
C MET A 33 -1.20 -7.29 -24.44
N ILE A 34 -1.45 -8.58 -24.24
CA ILE A 34 -2.06 -9.47 -25.24
C ILE A 34 -3.50 -9.02 -25.53
N ASP A 35 -4.28 -8.74 -24.49
CA ASP A 35 -5.67 -8.28 -24.63
C ASP A 35 -5.75 -6.93 -25.35
N SER A 36 -4.88 -5.97 -25.01
CA SER A 36 -4.80 -4.69 -25.73
C SER A 36 -4.40 -4.89 -27.20
N ALA A 37 -3.45 -5.79 -27.50
CA ALA A 37 -3.06 -6.08 -28.89
C ALA A 37 -4.23 -6.69 -29.68
N ARG A 38 -5.00 -7.58 -29.05
CA ARG A 38 -6.21 -8.17 -29.64
C ARG A 38 -7.27 -7.12 -29.92
N ALA A 39 -7.49 -6.20 -28.97
CA ALA A 39 -8.45 -5.11 -29.14
C ALA A 39 -8.07 -4.16 -30.29
N ILE A 40 -6.78 -3.81 -30.41
CA ILE A 40 -6.28 -3.00 -31.54
C ILE A 40 -6.52 -3.73 -32.87
N ARG A 41 -6.13 -5.00 -32.98
CA ARG A 41 -6.34 -5.79 -34.21
C ARG A 41 -7.82 -5.92 -34.58
N ALA A 42 -8.69 -6.16 -33.59
CA ALA A 42 -10.12 -6.24 -33.83
C ALA A 42 -10.70 -4.97 -34.44
N VAL A 43 -10.19 -3.79 -34.10
CA VAL A 43 -10.59 -2.52 -34.74
C VAL A 43 -9.94 -2.36 -36.12
N GLU A 44 -8.70 -2.82 -36.30
CA GLU A 44 -8.02 -2.80 -37.60
C GLU A 44 -8.69 -3.70 -38.64
N GLU A 45 -9.25 -4.84 -38.23
CA GLU A 45 -9.86 -5.83 -39.13
C GLU A 45 -11.33 -5.52 -39.46
N ARG A 46 -11.93 -4.48 -38.86
CA ARG A 46 -13.32 -4.13 -39.15
C ARG A 46 -13.52 -3.73 -40.62
N PRO A 47 -14.49 -4.33 -41.32
CA PRO A 47 -14.80 -3.96 -42.69
C PRO A 47 -15.44 -2.56 -42.73
N GLY A 48 -14.91 -1.69 -43.59
CA GLY A 48 -15.42 -0.33 -43.78
C GLY A 48 -14.33 0.68 -44.16
N GLU A 49 -14.74 1.84 -44.68
CA GLU A 49 -13.83 2.94 -44.98
C GLU A 49 -13.30 3.53 -43.67
N LYS A 50 -11.99 3.42 -43.46
CA LYS A 50 -11.34 3.93 -42.24
C LYS A 50 -11.15 5.43 -42.36
N SER A 51 -12.01 6.19 -41.70
CA SER A 51 -11.85 7.64 -41.49
C SER A 51 -10.39 7.98 -41.10
N PRO A 52 -9.84 9.12 -41.57
CA PRO A 52 -8.50 9.58 -41.18
C PRO A 52 -8.34 9.67 -39.65
N GLU A 53 -9.41 10.00 -38.92
CA GLU A 53 -9.41 10.04 -37.46
C GLU A 53 -9.19 8.67 -36.84
N LEU A 54 -9.84 7.63 -37.39
CA LEU A 54 -9.68 6.24 -36.95
C LEU A 54 -8.26 5.74 -37.22
N GLN A 55 -7.68 6.10 -38.38
CA GLN A 55 -6.30 5.76 -38.71
C GLN A 55 -5.30 6.44 -37.75
N ALA A 56 -5.52 7.71 -37.43
CA ALA A 56 -4.70 8.45 -36.47
C ALA A 56 -4.80 7.85 -35.06
N MET A 57 -6.00 7.46 -34.62
CA MET A 57 -6.20 6.75 -33.35
C MET A 57 -5.45 5.41 -33.33
N LEU A 58 -5.56 4.58 -34.37
CA LEU A 58 -4.85 3.30 -34.46
C LEU A 58 -3.32 3.49 -34.40
N ALA A 59 -2.79 4.53 -35.06
CA ALA A 59 -1.38 4.87 -34.98
C ALA A 59 -0.94 5.22 -33.55
N ARG A 60 -1.73 6.02 -32.81
CA ARG A 60 -1.48 6.31 -31.38
C ARG A 60 -1.53 5.06 -30.53
N CYS A 61 -2.52 4.18 -30.74
CA CYS A 61 -2.61 2.92 -29.99
C CYS A 61 -1.40 2.02 -30.20
N ARG A 62 -0.87 1.94 -31.44
CA ARG A 62 0.35 1.17 -31.74
C ARG A 62 1.59 1.76 -31.08
N ASP A 63 1.75 3.08 -31.11
CA ASP A 63 2.84 3.77 -30.39
C ASP A 63 2.78 3.48 -28.89
N LEU A 64 1.61 3.65 -28.28
CA LEU A 64 1.38 3.37 -26.86
C LEU A 64 1.66 1.90 -26.51
N HIS A 65 1.28 0.95 -27.37
CA HIS A 65 1.57 -0.47 -27.15
C HIS A 65 3.07 -0.75 -27.21
N GLY A 66 3.79 -0.13 -28.16
CA GLY A 66 5.25 -0.16 -28.24
C GLY A 66 5.92 0.41 -26.99
N ARG A 67 5.44 1.57 -26.50
CA ARG A 67 5.91 2.20 -25.25
C ARG A 67 5.63 1.33 -24.03
N ALA A 68 4.46 0.68 -23.97
CA ALA A 68 4.11 -0.26 -22.91
C ALA A 68 5.10 -1.43 -22.87
N ARG A 69 5.44 -2.00 -24.03
CA ARG A 69 6.42 -3.09 -24.17
C ARG A 69 7.82 -2.66 -23.75
N ALA A 70 8.26 -1.47 -24.17
CA ALA A 70 9.56 -0.92 -23.76
C ALA A 70 9.63 -0.66 -22.24
N ALA A 71 8.56 -0.15 -21.65
CA ALA A 71 8.46 0.06 -20.20
C ALA A 71 8.46 -1.27 -19.43
N ALA A 72 7.72 -2.28 -19.90
CA ALA A 72 7.70 -3.62 -19.32
C ALA A 72 9.09 -4.27 -19.32
N ALA A 73 9.85 -4.14 -20.41
CA ALA A 73 11.22 -4.66 -20.50
C ALA A 73 12.17 -4.02 -19.48
N ARG A 74 11.92 -2.77 -19.09
CA ARG A 74 12.66 -2.05 -18.04
C ARG A 74 12.12 -2.28 -16.63
N LYS A 75 11.16 -3.21 -16.46
CA LYS A 75 10.41 -3.44 -15.21
C LYS A 75 9.69 -2.18 -14.69
N ALA A 76 9.41 -1.21 -15.57
CA ALA A 76 8.65 -0.01 -15.26
C ALA A 76 7.15 -0.28 -15.40
N TYR A 77 6.62 -1.23 -14.61
CA TYR A 77 5.26 -1.75 -14.72
C TYR A 77 4.18 -0.66 -14.62
N PHE A 78 4.42 0.36 -13.81
CA PHE A 78 3.53 1.52 -13.67
C PHE A 78 3.29 2.24 -15.01
N VAL A 79 4.38 2.55 -15.73
CA VAL A 79 4.33 3.24 -17.02
C VAL A 79 3.69 2.34 -18.08
N ALA A 80 4.00 1.04 -18.04
CA ALA A 80 3.41 0.08 -18.97
C ALA A 80 1.88 0.03 -18.84
N TYR A 81 1.36 -0.06 -17.61
CA TYR A 81 -0.08 -0.06 -17.37
C TYR A 81 -0.77 1.25 -17.71
N ASP A 82 -0.12 2.40 -17.48
CA ASP A 82 -0.68 3.70 -17.90
C ASP A 82 -0.82 3.77 -19.43
N CYS A 83 0.17 3.27 -20.17
CA CYS A 83 0.07 3.19 -21.63
C CYS A 83 -1.10 2.29 -22.08
N LEU A 84 -1.31 1.14 -21.44
CA LEU A 84 -2.46 0.25 -21.75
C LEU A 84 -3.80 0.92 -21.43
N GLN A 85 -3.88 1.64 -20.31
CA GLN A 85 -5.06 2.41 -19.94
C GLN A 85 -5.34 3.58 -20.90
N GLN A 86 -4.31 4.17 -21.49
CA GLN A 86 -4.44 5.17 -22.56
C GLN A 86 -5.01 4.53 -23.83
N ILE A 87 -4.53 3.34 -24.22
CA ILE A 87 -5.06 2.59 -25.37
C ILE A 87 -6.56 2.33 -25.19
N GLU A 88 -6.99 1.85 -24.02
CA GLU A 88 -8.42 1.61 -23.75
C GLU A 88 -9.27 2.87 -23.94
N ARG A 89 -8.78 4.04 -23.52
CA ARG A 89 -9.48 5.32 -23.68
C ARG A 89 -9.53 5.78 -25.14
N GLU A 90 -8.47 5.59 -25.90
CA GLU A 90 -8.43 5.91 -27.33
C GLU A 90 -9.41 5.02 -28.11
N LEU A 91 -9.47 3.72 -27.79
CA LEU A 91 -10.36 2.76 -28.47
C LEU A 91 -11.86 3.06 -28.31
N VAL A 92 -12.25 3.93 -27.36
CA VAL A 92 -13.65 4.41 -27.24
C VAL A 92 -14.13 5.10 -28.53
N LEU A 93 -13.22 5.73 -29.29
CA LEU A 93 -13.54 6.35 -30.58
C LEU A 93 -14.07 5.33 -31.61
N ALA A 94 -13.65 4.06 -31.49
CA ALA A 94 -14.08 2.99 -32.36
C ALA A 94 -15.33 2.26 -31.84
N MET A 95 -15.85 2.57 -30.65
CA MET A 95 -17.03 1.89 -30.10
C MET A 95 -18.32 2.43 -30.70
N ASP A 96 -19.24 1.54 -31.06
CA ASP A 96 -20.63 1.87 -31.36
C ASP A 96 -21.40 2.31 -30.10
N GLU A 97 -22.62 2.79 -30.26
CA GLU A 97 -23.42 3.35 -29.16
C GLU A 97 -23.72 2.32 -28.07
N ASP A 98 -24.06 1.09 -28.45
CA ASP A 98 -24.40 0.01 -27.53
C ASP A 98 -23.17 -0.43 -26.72
N ALA A 99 -22.01 -0.58 -27.37
CA ALA A 99 -20.75 -0.89 -26.72
C ALA A 99 -20.32 0.25 -25.78
N ARG A 100 -20.52 1.51 -26.15
CA ARG A 100 -20.25 2.66 -25.27
C ARG A 100 -21.19 2.65 -24.05
N ALA A 101 -22.47 2.38 -24.23
CA ALA A 101 -23.43 2.29 -23.13
C ALA A 101 -23.08 1.16 -22.15
N ALA A 102 -22.74 -0.02 -22.68
CA ALA A 102 -22.30 -1.15 -21.87
C ALA A 102 -21.00 -0.85 -21.11
N ALA A 103 -20.00 -0.27 -21.79
CA ALA A 103 -18.74 0.12 -21.16
C ALA A 103 -18.96 1.17 -20.05
N PHE A 104 -19.81 2.16 -20.31
CA PHE A 104 -20.15 3.20 -19.34
C PHE A 104 -20.79 2.60 -18.07
N ALA A 105 -21.74 1.67 -18.22
CA ALA A 105 -22.36 0.99 -17.08
C ALA A 105 -21.35 0.20 -16.24
N VAL A 106 -20.43 -0.52 -16.88
CA VAL A 106 -19.36 -1.27 -16.19
C VAL A 106 -18.43 -0.34 -15.42
N TYR A 107 -17.96 0.74 -16.05
CA TYR A 107 -17.08 1.71 -15.40
C TYR A 107 -17.77 2.48 -14.27
N LEU A 108 -19.07 2.77 -14.40
CA LEU A 108 -19.85 3.42 -13.35
C LEU A 108 -20.06 2.49 -12.15
N ALA A 109 -20.35 1.20 -12.39
CA ALA A 109 -20.46 0.21 -11.33
C ALA A 109 -19.12 0.06 -10.58
N GLU A 110 -18.00 0.02 -11.31
CA GLU A 110 -16.68 0.02 -10.69
C GLU A 110 -16.40 1.31 -9.91
N ALA A 111 -16.79 2.47 -10.46
CA ALA A 111 -16.62 3.76 -9.83
C ALA A 111 -17.30 3.79 -8.45
N ARG A 112 -18.58 3.37 -8.39
CA ARG A 112 -19.35 3.28 -7.14
C ARG A 112 -18.74 2.33 -6.11
N ALA A 113 -18.18 1.22 -6.57
CA ALA A 113 -17.59 0.22 -5.69
C ALA A 113 -16.21 0.58 -5.15
N ARG A 114 -15.43 1.40 -5.86
CA ARG A 114 -13.98 1.55 -5.61
C ARG A 114 -13.48 2.98 -5.42
N LEU A 115 -14.22 4.00 -5.86
CA LEU A 115 -13.77 5.38 -5.77
C LEU A 115 -14.10 5.99 -4.40
N GLY A 116 -13.23 6.88 -3.92
CA GLY A 116 -13.51 7.70 -2.74
C GLY A 116 -14.59 8.75 -3.02
N HIS A 117 -15.13 9.35 -1.96
CA HIS A 117 -16.36 10.16 -1.97
C HIS A 117 -16.47 11.16 -3.13
N TRP A 118 -15.52 12.09 -3.30
CA TRP A 118 -15.62 13.12 -4.35
C TRP A 118 -15.51 12.56 -5.78
N ARG A 119 -14.70 11.51 -5.99
CA ARG A 119 -14.55 10.85 -7.31
C ARG A 119 -15.80 10.06 -7.67
N CYS A 120 -16.47 9.46 -6.68
CA CYS A 120 -17.76 8.79 -6.86
C CYS A 120 -18.84 9.81 -7.25
N VAL A 121 -18.94 10.93 -6.52
CA VAL A 121 -19.89 12.01 -6.84
C VAL A 121 -19.68 12.56 -8.26
N ALA A 122 -18.42 12.76 -8.67
CA ALA A 122 -18.12 13.20 -10.03
C ALA A 122 -18.52 12.15 -11.10
N ALA A 123 -18.32 10.85 -10.82
CA ALA A 123 -18.76 9.78 -11.71
C ALA A 123 -20.29 9.70 -11.81
N GLU A 124 -21.00 9.94 -10.71
CA GLU A 124 -22.47 9.98 -10.68
C GLU A 124 -23.02 11.19 -11.42
N ALA A 125 -22.42 12.37 -11.27
CA ALA A 125 -22.79 13.55 -12.05
C ALA A 125 -22.61 13.32 -13.57
N LEU A 126 -21.54 12.62 -13.98
CA LEU A 126 -21.35 12.21 -15.38
C LEU A 126 -22.45 11.24 -15.84
N ALA A 127 -22.90 10.33 -14.98
CA ALA A 127 -23.97 9.38 -15.28
C ALA A 127 -25.33 10.08 -15.40
N GLU A 128 -25.63 11.03 -14.53
CA GLU A 128 -26.86 11.84 -14.61
C GLU A 128 -26.91 12.66 -15.90
N ALA A 129 -25.80 13.30 -16.29
CA ALA A 129 -25.69 14.02 -17.55
C ALA A 129 -25.86 13.11 -18.77
N ALA A 130 -25.47 11.84 -18.66
CA ALA A 130 -25.61 10.82 -19.69
C ALA A 130 -26.96 10.06 -19.64
N ALA A 131 -27.80 10.22 -18.61
CA ALA A 131 -29.05 9.47 -18.53
C ALA A 131 -30.07 9.87 -19.62
N ALA A 132 -29.93 11.08 -20.19
CA ALA A 132 -30.84 11.60 -21.20
C ALA A 132 -30.47 11.23 -22.66
N LYS A 133 -29.23 10.77 -22.92
CA LYS A 133 -28.70 10.44 -24.27
C LYS A 133 -27.59 9.40 -24.18
N ALA A 134 -27.33 8.64 -25.24
CA ALA A 134 -26.18 7.72 -25.26
C ALA A 134 -24.89 8.42 -24.78
N PRO A 135 -24.08 7.79 -23.90
CA PRO A 135 -22.93 8.44 -23.29
C PRO A 135 -21.95 8.89 -24.38
N SER A 136 -21.61 10.18 -24.34
CA SER A 136 -20.65 10.73 -25.28
C SER A 136 -19.27 10.12 -25.07
N ILE A 137 -18.46 10.09 -26.13
CA ILE A 137 -17.08 9.62 -26.08
C ILE A 137 -16.30 10.36 -24.97
N ALA A 138 -16.49 11.68 -24.87
CA ALA A 138 -15.86 12.50 -23.86
C ALA A 138 -16.28 12.13 -22.43
N ALA A 139 -17.58 11.84 -22.20
CA ALA A 139 -18.09 11.44 -20.89
C ALA A 139 -17.52 10.09 -20.45
N LEU A 140 -17.50 9.10 -21.36
CA LEU A 140 -16.92 7.79 -21.08
C LEU A 140 -15.41 7.90 -20.83
N GLN A 141 -14.67 8.65 -21.65
CA GLN A 141 -13.24 8.88 -21.42
C GLN A 141 -12.96 9.59 -20.08
N ALA A 142 -13.80 10.54 -19.67
CA ALA A 142 -13.68 11.20 -18.37
C ALA A 142 -13.90 10.22 -17.20
N LEU A 143 -14.93 9.38 -17.28
CA LEU A 143 -15.19 8.34 -16.30
C LEU A 143 -14.04 7.32 -16.22
N MET A 144 -13.56 6.86 -17.37
CA MET A 144 -12.40 5.95 -17.45
C MET A 144 -11.14 6.59 -16.87
N ARG A 145 -10.88 7.89 -17.10
CA ARG A 145 -9.75 8.60 -16.48
C ARG A 145 -9.84 8.54 -14.95
N ASN A 146 -10.99 8.86 -14.37
CA ASN A 146 -11.19 8.81 -12.91
C ASN A 146 -10.92 7.41 -12.33
N VAL A 147 -11.43 6.36 -12.99
CA VAL A 147 -11.21 4.97 -12.57
C VAL A 147 -9.75 4.54 -12.77
N HIS A 148 -9.13 4.95 -13.87
CA HIS A 148 -7.74 4.62 -14.21
C HIS A 148 -6.76 5.25 -13.22
N GLU A 149 -6.94 6.53 -12.90
CA GLU A 149 -6.16 7.22 -11.86
C GLU A 149 -6.29 6.53 -10.50
N ALA A 150 -7.51 6.13 -10.10
CA ALA A 150 -7.69 5.43 -8.84
C ALA A 150 -7.04 4.02 -8.82
N ARG A 151 -7.10 3.28 -9.94
CA ARG A 151 -6.39 2.00 -10.10
C ARG A 151 -4.88 2.21 -10.03
N GLN A 152 -4.37 3.28 -10.62
CA GLN A 152 -2.96 3.65 -10.64
C GLN A 152 -2.46 4.03 -9.24
N ASP A 153 -3.21 4.87 -8.51
CA ASP A 153 -2.97 5.22 -7.10
C ASP A 153 -2.87 3.95 -6.24
N ARG A 154 -3.80 3.01 -6.41
CA ARG A 154 -3.82 1.76 -5.66
C ARG A 154 -2.63 0.87 -5.96
N ARG A 155 -2.26 0.72 -7.23
CA ARG A 155 -1.09 -0.08 -7.64
C ARG A 155 0.21 0.52 -7.12
N HIS A 156 0.35 1.83 -7.21
CA HIS A 156 1.50 2.53 -6.67
C HIS A 156 1.65 2.26 -5.16
N ARG A 157 0.54 2.34 -4.40
CA ARG A 157 0.53 2.00 -2.96
C ARG A 157 0.97 0.56 -2.71
N ILE A 158 0.46 -0.40 -3.46
CA ILE A 158 0.85 -1.81 -3.32
C ILE A 158 2.36 -1.97 -3.56
N GLU A 159 2.89 -1.33 -4.60
CA GLU A 159 4.33 -1.38 -4.90
C GLU A 159 5.18 -0.79 -3.77
N ILE A 160 4.76 0.33 -3.19
CA ILE A 160 5.45 0.95 -2.05
C ILE A 160 5.44 0.04 -0.84
N VAL A 161 4.29 -0.55 -0.52
CA VAL A 161 4.15 -1.49 0.60
C VAL A 161 5.02 -2.71 0.36
N GLN A 162 5.03 -3.28 -0.86
CA GLN A 162 5.88 -4.42 -1.19
C GLN A 162 7.38 -4.11 -1.07
N ARG A 163 7.80 -2.89 -1.42
CA ARG A 163 9.20 -2.47 -1.25
C ARG A 163 9.58 -2.24 0.22
N GLN A 164 8.64 -1.79 1.06
CA GLN A 164 8.91 -1.46 2.47
C GLN A 164 8.67 -2.62 3.44
N ALA A 165 7.77 -3.53 3.10
CA ALA A 165 7.42 -4.71 3.89
C ALA A 165 8.63 -5.57 4.30
N PRO A 166 9.59 -5.93 3.42
CA PRO A 166 10.72 -6.76 3.84
C PRO A 166 11.63 -6.04 4.82
N LEU A 167 11.82 -4.72 4.66
CA LEU A 167 12.63 -3.93 5.59
C LEU A 167 11.94 -3.81 6.96
N LEU A 168 10.64 -3.54 6.99
CA LEU A 168 9.86 -3.49 8.23
C LEU A 168 9.82 -4.85 8.92
N LEU A 169 9.65 -5.94 8.17
CA LEU A 169 9.68 -7.30 8.68
C LEU A 169 11.06 -7.65 9.24
N ALA A 170 12.14 -7.32 8.52
CA ALA A 170 13.50 -7.53 8.99
C ALA A 170 13.77 -6.77 10.30
N LEU A 171 13.31 -5.53 10.41
CA LEU A 171 13.47 -4.72 11.62
C LEU A 171 12.64 -5.25 12.80
N LEU A 172 11.43 -5.75 12.53
CA LEU A 172 10.59 -6.42 13.53
C LEU A 172 11.23 -7.73 14.02
N VAL A 173 11.72 -8.56 13.11
CA VAL A 173 12.44 -9.80 13.45
C VAL A 173 13.70 -9.49 14.24
N ALA A 174 14.49 -8.50 13.82
CA ALA A 174 15.68 -8.06 14.55
C ALA A 174 15.33 -7.57 15.96
N ALA A 175 14.24 -6.81 16.12
CA ALA A 175 13.77 -6.40 17.43
C ALA A 175 13.36 -7.59 18.31
N VAL A 176 12.60 -8.56 17.77
CA VAL A 176 12.23 -9.78 18.50
C VAL A 176 13.45 -10.59 18.92
N VAL A 177 14.42 -10.79 18.02
CA VAL A 177 15.68 -11.48 18.32
C VAL A 177 16.45 -10.73 19.41
N PHE A 178 16.55 -9.41 19.31
CA PHE A 178 17.21 -8.57 20.31
C PHE A 178 16.56 -8.73 21.70
N PHE A 179 15.23 -8.63 21.80
CA PHE A 179 14.52 -8.81 23.07
C PHE A 179 14.64 -10.24 23.60
N ALA A 180 14.64 -11.26 22.75
CA ALA A 180 14.84 -12.64 23.17
C ALA A 180 16.24 -12.87 23.75
N VAL A 181 17.29 -12.37 23.08
CA VAL A 181 18.67 -12.44 23.58
C VAL A 181 18.82 -11.65 24.87
N TRP A 182 18.25 -10.44 24.94
CA TRP A 182 18.25 -9.62 26.15
C TRP A 182 17.57 -10.31 27.33
N ALA A 183 16.43 -10.96 27.08
CA ALA A 183 15.72 -11.73 28.09
C ALA A 183 16.53 -12.93 28.60
N LEU A 184 17.16 -13.69 27.69
CA LEU A 184 18.03 -14.81 28.05
C LEU A 184 19.29 -14.39 28.81
N ALA A 185 19.77 -13.15 28.59
CA ALA A 185 20.89 -12.57 29.33
C ALA A 185 20.49 -12.02 30.72
N GLY A 186 19.25 -12.24 31.18
CA GLY A 186 18.75 -11.78 32.46
C GLY A 186 18.27 -10.33 32.47
N GLY A 187 18.10 -9.71 31.31
CA GLY A 187 17.71 -8.30 31.18
C GLY A 187 16.32 -7.95 31.74
N PHE A 188 15.48 -8.97 32.03
CA PHE A 188 14.17 -8.85 32.67
C PHE A 188 14.11 -9.52 34.05
N ASP A 189 15.22 -10.01 34.60
CA ASP A 189 15.21 -10.74 35.89
C ASP A 189 14.68 -9.87 37.03
N TRP A 190 14.97 -8.57 36.99
CA TRP A 190 14.47 -7.58 37.96
C TRP A 190 12.95 -7.36 37.91
N VAL A 191 12.29 -7.72 36.79
CA VAL A 191 10.82 -7.67 36.68
C VAL A 191 10.18 -8.91 37.31
N MET A 192 10.87 -10.05 37.24
CA MET A 192 10.35 -11.35 37.72
C MET A 192 10.77 -11.68 39.16
N ASN A 193 11.79 -10.99 39.69
CA ASN A 193 12.38 -11.28 40.98
C ASN A 193 12.39 -10.02 41.86
N GLU A 194 11.51 -10.00 42.88
CA GLU A 194 11.33 -8.85 43.79
C GLU A 194 12.55 -8.55 44.66
N ASN A 195 13.53 -9.46 44.70
CA ASN A 195 14.75 -9.36 45.51
C ASN A 195 15.87 -8.54 44.85
N ILE A 196 15.68 -8.08 43.61
CA ILE A 196 16.69 -7.31 42.87
C ILE A 196 16.42 -5.82 43.06
N GLU A 197 17.42 -5.07 43.50
CA GLU A 197 17.31 -3.60 43.60
C GLU A 197 17.12 -2.99 42.22
N VAL A 198 15.91 -2.49 41.97
CA VAL A 198 15.54 -1.87 40.70
C VAL A 198 16.12 -0.46 40.63
N THR A 199 17.14 -0.28 39.78
CA THR A 199 17.69 1.05 39.53
C THR A 199 16.87 1.82 38.49
N LEU A 200 16.78 3.15 38.64
CA LEU A 200 16.10 4.02 37.67
C LEU A 200 16.65 3.85 36.25
N ALA A 201 17.95 3.62 36.12
CA ALA A 201 18.61 3.39 34.83
C ALA A 201 18.08 2.13 34.12
N MET A 202 17.82 1.05 34.86
CA MET A 202 17.26 -0.20 34.29
C MET A 202 15.84 0.01 33.78
N VAL A 203 15.00 0.71 34.55
CA VAL A 203 13.62 1.02 34.15
C VAL A 203 13.61 1.94 32.93
N LEU A 204 14.49 2.94 32.90
CA LEU A 204 14.58 3.89 31.79
C LEU A 204 15.04 3.22 30.49
N VAL A 205 16.12 2.43 30.53
CA VAL A 205 16.63 1.73 29.34
C VAL A 205 15.58 0.76 28.81
N THR A 206 14.97 -0.04 29.69
CA THR A 206 13.93 -1.01 29.29
C THR A 206 12.68 -0.32 28.77
N GLY A 207 12.26 0.80 29.40
CA GLY A 207 11.13 1.62 28.96
C GLY A 207 11.36 2.23 27.58
N VAL A 208 12.54 2.79 27.32
CA VAL A 208 12.93 3.35 26.01
C VAL A 208 12.89 2.27 24.92
N LEU A 209 13.42 1.08 25.21
CA LEU A 209 13.37 -0.04 24.28
C LEU A 209 11.94 -0.51 24.00
N LEU A 210 11.09 -0.61 25.03
CA LEU A 210 9.67 -0.96 24.85
C LEU A 210 8.90 0.11 24.08
N GLY A 211 9.19 1.40 24.32
CA GLY A 211 8.62 2.51 23.57
C GLY A 211 9.03 2.48 22.10
N PHE A 212 10.31 2.18 21.81
CA PHE A 212 10.80 1.97 20.46
C PHE A 212 10.06 0.82 19.76
N PHE A 213 9.89 -0.30 20.46
CA PHE A 213 9.17 -1.46 19.95
C PHE A 213 7.69 -1.18 19.69
N GLY A 214 7.03 -0.46 20.60
CA GLY A 214 5.66 0.02 20.41
C GLY A 214 5.54 0.86 19.14
N GLY A 215 6.46 1.81 18.94
CA GLY A 215 6.51 2.65 17.73
C GLY A 215 6.72 1.86 16.45
N LEU A 216 7.59 0.84 16.48
CA LEU A 216 7.82 -0.07 15.37
C LEU A 216 6.57 -0.88 15.02
N LEU A 217 5.88 -1.40 16.03
CA LEU A 217 4.65 -2.16 15.84
C LEU A 217 3.53 -1.27 15.29
N SER A 218 3.44 -0.02 15.76
CA SER A 218 2.52 0.99 15.23
C SER A 218 2.74 1.23 13.74
N VAL A 219 4.01 1.35 13.32
CA VAL A 219 4.39 1.45 11.92
C VAL A 219 3.94 0.22 11.13
N ALA A 220 4.22 -1.00 11.62
CA ALA A 220 3.82 -2.24 10.98
C ALA A 220 2.30 -2.33 10.79
N PHE A 221 1.51 -2.01 11.83
CA PHE A 221 0.05 -1.98 11.73
C PHE A 221 -0.45 -0.89 10.78
N SER A 222 0.19 0.28 10.78
CA SER A 222 -0.19 1.36 9.86
C SER A 222 0.08 1.01 8.40
N ALA A 223 1.15 0.26 8.13
CA ALA A 223 1.48 -0.25 6.80
C ALA A 223 0.44 -1.29 6.31
N VAL A 224 -0.13 -2.09 7.21
CA VAL A 224 -1.22 -3.03 6.90
C VAL A 224 -2.56 -2.30 6.71
N ARG A 225 -2.79 -1.22 7.47
CA ARG A 225 -4.04 -0.43 7.46
C ARG A 225 -4.10 0.68 6.42
N VAL A 226 -3.22 0.74 5.41
CA VAL A 226 -3.26 1.75 4.34
C VAL A 226 -4.51 1.56 3.45
N HIS A 227 -5.68 1.92 3.99
CA HIS A 227 -6.98 1.91 3.33
C HIS A 227 -7.52 3.32 3.05
N ALA A 228 -6.86 4.40 3.48
CA ALA A 228 -7.32 5.76 3.17
C ALA A 228 -6.19 6.80 3.18
N ALA A 229 -5.80 7.25 1.97
CA ALA A 229 -5.07 8.50 1.61
C ALA A 229 -3.72 8.78 2.32
N PRO A 230 -2.84 9.69 1.83
CA PRO A 230 -3.02 10.67 0.73
C PRO A 230 -1.92 10.60 -0.38
N SER A 231 -1.81 11.71 -1.13
CA SER A 231 -1.15 11.92 -2.44
C SER A 231 0.36 11.60 -2.50
N ALA A 232 0.90 11.45 -3.72
CA ALA A 232 2.29 11.07 -4.00
C ALA A 232 3.36 12.01 -3.38
N LEU A 233 3.04 13.27 -3.07
CA LEU A 233 3.96 14.20 -2.41
C LEU A 233 4.15 13.86 -0.92
N GLU A 234 3.10 13.36 -0.27
CA GLU A 234 3.17 12.92 1.13
C GLU A 234 3.99 11.65 1.30
N LEU A 235 4.30 10.95 0.21
CA LEU A 235 5.00 9.68 0.26
C LEU A 235 6.48 9.80 0.70
N ARG A 236 7.15 10.90 0.33
CA ARG A 236 8.52 11.20 0.80
C ARG A 236 8.51 11.54 2.28
N TRP A 237 7.51 12.31 2.71
CA TRP A 237 7.28 12.64 4.11
C TRP A 237 6.88 11.39 4.93
N ASN A 238 6.16 10.45 4.31
CA ASN A 238 5.75 9.21 4.94
C ASN A 238 6.95 8.32 5.26
N ARG A 239 8.01 8.29 4.44
CA ARG A 239 9.26 7.58 4.79
C ARG A 239 9.94 8.18 6.01
N ALA A 240 10.04 9.50 6.06
CA ALA A 240 10.63 10.20 7.21
C ALA A 240 9.81 9.95 8.49
N ILE A 241 8.48 10.05 8.43
CA ILE A 241 7.58 9.75 9.55
C ILE A 241 7.69 8.28 9.98
N THR A 242 7.72 7.35 9.02
CA THR A 242 7.83 5.91 9.27
C THR A 242 9.12 5.58 10.03
N LEU A 243 10.23 6.23 9.69
CA LEU A 243 11.50 6.06 10.39
C LEU A 243 11.57 6.82 11.72
N ALA A 244 10.91 7.98 11.81
CA ALA A 244 10.89 8.78 13.04
C ALA A 244 10.04 8.13 14.14
N ARG A 245 8.97 7.42 13.79
CA ARG A 245 8.00 6.85 14.75
C ARG A 245 8.61 5.97 15.85
N PRO A 246 9.50 5.01 15.57
CA PRO A 246 10.19 4.25 16.61
C PRO A 246 10.98 5.15 17.56
N PHE A 247 11.66 6.19 17.05
CA PHE A 247 12.41 7.14 17.90
C PHE A 247 11.49 8.04 18.72
N ILE A 248 10.33 8.43 18.18
CA ILE A 248 9.30 9.16 18.93
C ILE A 248 8.80 8.28 20.08
N GLY A 249 8.52 6.99 19.84
CA GLY A 249 8.10 6.07 20.89
C GLY A 249 9.16 5.89 21.99
N ALA A 250 10.44 5.79 21.61
CA ALA A 250 11.57 5.82 22.54
C ALA A 250 11.63 7.12 23.36
N ALA A 251 11.45 8.27 22.71
CA ALA A 251 11.49 9.58 23.36
C ALA A 251 10.32 9.77 24.35
N VAL A 252 9.12 9.27 24.02
CA VAL A 252 7.92 9.34 24.89
C VAL A 252 8.09 8.49 26.15
N ALA A 253 8.86 7.41 26.12
CA ALA A 253 9.12 6.59 27.31
C ALA A 253 9.88 7.36 28.41
N VAL A 254 10.75 8.31 28.05
CA VAL A 254 11.56 9.08 29.00
C VAL A 254 10.70 9.88 30.00
N PRO A 255 9.80 10.79 29.56
CA PRO A 255 8.95 11.53 30.49
C PRO A 255 7.97 10.62 31.25
N ILE A 256 7.49 9.52 30.65
CA ILE A 256 6.64 8.54 31.34
C ILE A 256 7.37 7.98 32.56
N VAL A 257 8.59 7.46 32.37
CA VAL A 257 9.39 6.89 33.47
C VAL A 257 9.70 7.96 34.54
N LEU A 258 10.06 9.18 34.13
CA LEU A 258 10.36 10.26 35.08
C LEU A 258 9.14 10.68 35.92
N PHE A 259 7.95 10.79 35.32
CA PHE A 259 6.73 11.17 36.04
C PHE A 259 6.21 10.09 36.98
N LEU A 260 6.38 8.82 36.63
CA LEU A 260 6.11 7.69 37.51
C LEU A 260 7.07 7.70 38.71
N GLN A 261 8.37 7.89 38.47
CA GLN A 261 9.37 7.90 39.53
C GLN A 261 9.21 9.10 40.49
N SER A 262 8.85 10.27 39.97
CA SER A 262 8.67 11.47 40.78
C SER A 262 7.40 11.45 41.63
N GLY A 263 6.55 10.42 41.51
CA GLY A 263 5.26 10.34 42.17
C GLY A 263 4.23 11.38 41.69
N LEU A 264 4.51 12.06 40.56
CA LEU A 264 3.59 13.05 39.97
C LEU A 264 2.32 12.37 39.45
N ILE A 265 2.46 11.12 38.98
CA ILE A 265 1.35 10.28 38.53
C ILE A 265 1.25 9.10 39.49
N ASN A 266 0.39 9.23 40.51
CA ASN A 266 0.15 8.18 41.51
C ASN A 266 -0.88 7.17 40.98
N LEU A 267 -0.43 6.13 40.27
CA LEU A 267 -1.27 5.02 39.79
C LEU A 267 -1.54 3.95 40.86
N GLY A 268 -1.45 4.29 42.15
CA GLY A 268 -1.52 3.32 43.25
C GLY A 268 -0.19 2.59 43.44
N SER A 269 -0.22 1.28 43.71
CA SER A 269 0.98 0.42 43.73
C SER A 269 1.53 0.26 42.31
N ALA A 270 2.19 1.31 41.80
CA ALA A 270 2.78 1.33 40.49
C ALA A 270 3.92 0.31 40.43
N THR A 271 3.61 -0.90 39.98
CA THR A 271 4.62 -1.92 39.74
C THR A 271 5.47 -1.50 38.55
N PRO A 272 6.78 -1.81 38.53
CA PRO A 272 7.63 -1.46 37.40
C PRO A 272 7.15 -2.04 36.07
N ALA A 273 6.42 -3.15 36.10
CA ALA A 273 5.73 -3.73 34.95
C ALA A 273 4.68 -2.78 34.34
N LEU A 274 3.95 -2.01 35.16
CA LEU A 274 2.98 -1.03 34.67
C LEU A 274 3.68 0.11 33.92
N ALA A 275 4.82 0.59 34.42
CA ALA A 275 5.62 1.62 33.75
C ALA A 275 6.10 1.15 32.36
N LEU A 276 6.52 -0.11 32.25
CA LEU A 276 6.92 -0.74 30.99
C LEU A 276 5.76 -0.83 30.00
N VAL A 277 4.58 -1.28 30.45
CA VAL A 277 3.36 -1.32 29.62
C VAL A 277 3.00 0.08 29.13
N LEU A 278 3.07 1.10 29.99
CA LEU A 278 2.80 2.48 29.61
C LEU A 278 3.81 3.01 28.58
N CYS A 279 5.09 2.67 28.70
CA CYS A 279 6.10 3.03 27.69
C CYS A 279 5.79 2.38 26.34
N PHE A 280 5.43 1.09 26.34
CA PHE A 280 5.02 0.40 25.12
C PHE A 280 3.75 1.01 24.49
N VAL A 281 2.72 1.26 25.30
CA VAL A 281 1.46 1.88 24.84
C VAL A 281 1.70 3.30 24.34
N GLY A 282 2.53 4.09 25.02
CA GLY A 282 2.93 5.43 24.58
C GLY A 282 3.62 5.41 23.22
N GLY A 283 4.53 4.46 23.01
CA GLY A 283 5.17 4.25 21.71
C GLY A 283 4.22 3.73 20.63
N PHE A 284 3.31 2.82 20.99
CA PHE A 284 2.35 2.23 20.04
C PHE A 284 1.28 3.22 19.58
N SER A 285 0.85 4.11 20.47
CA SER A 285 -0.40 4.84 20.34
C SER A 285 -0.22 6.34 20.18
N GLU A 286 0.72 6.79 19.33
CA GLU A 286 0.93 8.20 18.99
C GLU A 286 -0.38 9.02 18.87
N ARG A 287 -1.40 8.50 18.17
CA ARG A 287 -2.71 9.16 18.04
C ARG A 287 -3.57 9.14 19.31
N TRP A 288 -3.49 8.08 20.11
CA TRP A 288 -4.21 8.01 21.38
C TRP A 288 -3.53 8.87 22.44
N PHE A 289 -2.21 8.81 22.56
CA PHE A 289 -1.43 9.63 23.49
C PHE A 289 -1.59 11.13 23.19
N VAL A 290 -1.44 11.56 21.93
CA VAL A 290 -1.69 12.96 21.54
C VAL A 290 -3.14 13.35 21.82
N ALA A 291 -4.12 12.51 21.45
CA ALA A 291 -5.52 12.81 21.76
C ALA A 291 -5.83 12.85 23.27
N GLN A 292 -5.14 12.07 24.10
CA GLN A 292 -5.30 12.12 25.56
C GLN A 292 -4.59 13.33 26.17
N VAL A 293 -3.39 13.68 25.68
CA VAL A 293 -2.66 14.89 26.09
C VAL A 293 -3.47 16.14 25.71
N GLU A 294 -4.03 16.21 24.50
CA GLU A 294 -4.92 17.30 24.08
C GLU A 294 -6.19 17.37 24.92
N ARG A 295 -6.78 16.21 25.29
CA ARG A 295 -7.95 16.17 26.19
C ARG A 295 -7.61 16.64 27.60
N LEU A 296 -6.43 16.29 28.13
CA LEU A 296 -5.99 16.71 29.46
C LEU A 296 -5.59 18.19 29.49
N ALA A 297 -4.91 18.67 28.45
CA ALA A 297 -4.58 20.09 28.28
C ALA A 297 -5.85 20.95 28.11
N GLY A 298 -6.81 20.51 27.29
CA GLY A 298 -8.09 21.20 27.10
C GLY A 298 -9.05 21.07 28.28
N ALA A 299 -8.86 20.09 29.18
CA ALA A 299 -9.59 20.01 30.44
C ALA A 299 -9.07 21.02 31.47
N SER A 300 -7.76 21.28 31.48
CA SER A 300 -7.13 22.27 32.37
C SER A 300 -7.57 23.72 32.06
N GLU A 301 -7.74 24.06 30.77
CA GLU A 301 -8.28 25.37 30.36
C GLU A 301 -9.75 25.60 30.74
N ARG A 302 -10.54 24.54 30.91
CA ARG A 302 -11.96 24.66 31.31
C ARG A 302 -12.16 24.82 32.81
N THR A 303 -11.17 24.47 33.63
CA THR A 303 -11.18 24.69 35.08
C THR A 303 -10.58 26.03 35.51
N ALA A 304 -10.01 26.79 34.57
CA ALA A 304 -9.43 28.13 34.81
C ALA A 304 -10.33 29.29 34.35
N LYS A 305 -11.59 29.00 34.00
CA LYS A 305 -12.67 29.97 33.79
C LYS A 305 -13.78 29.72 34.81
#